data_AF-A0A3R7XSB6-F1
#
_entry.id   AF-A0A3R7XSB6-F1
#
_cell.length_a   1.000
_cell.length_b   1.000
_cell.length_c   1.000
_cell.angle_alpha   90.00
_cell.angle_beta   90.00
_cell.angle_gamma   90.00
#
_symmetry.space_group_name_H-M   'P 1'
#
loop_
_entity.id
_entity.type
_entity.pdbx_description
1 polymer ?
#
loop_
_entity_poly.entity_id
_entity_poly.type
_entity_poly.pdbx_seq_one_letter_code
_entity_poly.pdbx_strand_id
1 'polypeptide(L)'
;MAKLLGPDLTDAHLVPAFAYFLDDIDDVKLGSITHFGEFLARVPPSSRARFLPELAKFTALPPKFKLKWRIRAVVAEQLPAFCTVFETSATFDTVAPLVFALSQDDVACVRDASIAGHVDVFDARLRAPFVHLAAMDLVLNVRLLAARILVDVAAVYDAPAEVVAALGKETDADIQAVLAQLAHKREARERALPA
;
A
#
# COMPACT_ATOMS: atom_id res chain seq x y z
N MET A 1 4.41 -22.02 11.36
CA MET A 1 3.40 -23.02 11.80
C MET A 1 2.50 -23.51 10.67
N ALA A 2 1.89 -22.64 9.84
CA ALA A 2 1.01 -23.08 8.74
C ALA A 2 1.65 -24.01 7.69
N LYS A 3 2.98 -23.94 7.48
CA LYS A 3 3.71 -24.83 6.55
C LYS A 3 3.67 -26.32 6.93
N LEU A 4 3.41 -26.63 8.20
CA LEU A 4 3.44 -28.01 8.74
C LEU A 4 2.08 -28.71 8.69
N LEU A 5 0.98 -27.94 8.67
CA LEU A 5 -0.39 -28.46 8.84
C LEU A 5 -1.11 -28.72 7.51
N GLY A 6 -0.67 -28.13 6.41
CA GLY A 6 -1.36 -28.20 5.12
C GLY A 6 -2.58 -27.26 5.03
N PRO A 7 -3.17 -27.13 3.83
CA PRO A 7 -4.20 -26.12 3.54
C PRO A 7 -5.50 -26.32 4.34
N ASP A 8 -5.96 -27.58 4.49
CA ASP A 8 -7.25 -27.87 5.14
C ASP A 8 -7.22 -27.56 6.64
N LEU A 9 -6.17 -27.99 7.34
CA LEU A 9 -6.00 -27.68 8.76
C LEU A 9 -5.70 -26.20 8.99
N THR A 10 -5.04 -25.53 8.04
CA THR A 10 -4.84 -24.08 8.08
C THR A 10 -6.18 -23.34 8.00
N ASP A 11 -7.07 -23.75 7.08
CA ASP A 11 -8.39 -23.12 6.97
C ASP A 11 -9.28 -23.40 8.18
N ALA A 12 -9.30 -24.64 8.66
CA ALA A 12 -10.18 -25.05 9.74
C ALA A 12 -9.79 -24.46 11.10
N HIS A 13 -8.49 -24.29 11.36
CA HIS A 13 -8.00 -23.94 12.70
C HIS A 13 -7.23 -22.62 12.75
N LEU A 14 -6.36 -22.36 11.78
CA LEU A 14 -5.50 -21.17 11.84
C LEU A 14 -6.21 -19.91 11.36
N VAL A 15 -7.05 -20.00 10.33
CA VAL A 15 -7.80 -18.83 9.82
C VAL A 15 -8.70 -18.22 10.90
N PRO A 16 -9.56 -18.99 11.61
CA PRO A 16 -10.39 -18.43 12.69
C PRO A 16 -9.57 -17.92 13.87
N ALA A 17 -8.52 -18.63 14.28
CA ALA A 17 -7.67 -18.21 15.38
C ALA A 17 -6.93 -16.90 15.07
N PHE A 18 -6.41 -16.76 13.84
CA PHE A 18 -5.74 -15.54 13.42
C PHE A 18 -6.70 -14.36 13.36
N ALA A 19 -7.92 -14.56 12.83
CA ALA A 19 -8.96 -13.53 12.81
C ALA A 19 -9.31 -13.06 14.24
N TYR A 20 -9.42 -13.99 15.20
CA TYR A 20 -9.64 -13.65 16.60
C TYR A 20 -8.51 -12.77 17.18
N PHE A 21 -7.25 -13.11 16.90
CA PHE A 21 -6.11 -12.30 17.39
C PHE A 21 -6.04 -10.90 16.77
N LEU A 22 -6.55 -10.71 15.56
CA LEU A 22 -6.63 -9.39 14.92
C LEU A 22 -7.63 -8.46 15.61
N ASP A 23 -8.61 -8.99 16.35
CA ASP A 23 -9.60 -8.19 17.09
C ASP A 23 -9.28 -8.06 18.59
N ASP A 24 -8.18 -8.66 19.06
CA ASP A 24 -7.77 -8.66 20.47
C ASP A 24 -7.09 -7.32 20.89
N ILE A 25 -6.61 -7.25 22.14
CA ILE A 25 -5.86 -6.14 22.71
C ILE A 25 -4.65 -5.78 21.83
N ASP A 26 -4.24 -4.52 21.87
CA ASP A 26 -3.29 -3.99 20.89
C ASP A 26 -1.93 -4.72 20.85
N ASP A 27 -1.45 -5.28 21.96
CA ASP A 27 -0.19 -6.06 21.98
C ASP A 27 -0.32 -7.40 21.24
N VAL A 28 -1.44 -8.11 21.45
CA VAL A 28 -1.74 -9.38 20.74
C VAL A 28 -1.97 -9.11 19.25
N LYS A 29 -2.71 -8.04 18.96
CA LYS A 29 -2.94 -7.56 17.59
C LYS A 29 -1.64 -7.20 16.89
N LEU A 30 -0.76 -6.42 17.52
CA LEU A 30 0.54 -6.03 16.96
C LEU A 30 1.43 -7.26 16.71
N GLY A 31 1.49 -8.19 17.66
CA GLY A 31 2.23 -9.44 17.50
C GLY A 31 1.73 -10.27 16.31
N SER A 32 0.41 -10.32 16.13
CA SER A 32 -0.22 -11.05 15.02
C SER A 32 0.01 -10.35 13.68
N ILE A 33 -0.15 -9.02 13.64
CA ILE A 33 0.03 -8.21 12.44
C ILE A 33 1.47 -8.30 11.92
N THR A 34 2.47 -8.43 12.79
CA THR A 34 3.89 -8.50 12.41
C THR A 34 4.20 -9.58 11.37
N HIS A 35 3.40 -10.66 11.32
CA HIS A 35 3.59 -11.76 10.36
C HIS A 35 2.37 -11.96 9.44
N PHE A 36 1.54 -10.94 9.26
CA PHE A 36 0.25 -11.09 8.56
C PHE A 36 0.40 -11.43 7.08
N GLY A 37 1.28 -10.73 6.35
CA GLY A 37 1.54 -11.04 4.94
C GLY A 37 2.11 -12.44 4.75
N GLU A 38 3.03 -12.85 5.64
CA GLU A 38 3.60 -14.20 5.65
C GLU A 38 2.52 -15.27 5.89
N PHE A 39 1.60 -15.00 6.82
CA PHE A 39 0.47 -15.86 7.13
C PHE A 39 -0.48 -15.96 5.93
N LEU A 40 -0.91 -14.84 5.34
CA LEU A 40 -1.80 -14.81 4.17
C LEU A 40 -1.24 -15.59 2.98
N ALA A 41 0.08 -15.52 2.74
CA ALA A 41 0.74 -16.30 1.70
C ALA A 41 0.59 -17.82 1.90
N ARG A 42 0.38 -18.29 3.14
CA ARG A 42 0.18 -19.70 3.51
C ARG A 42 -1.30 -20.08 3.65
N VAL A 43 -2.20 -19.10 3.72
CA VAL A 43 -3.65 -19.34 3.70
C VAL A 43 -4.08 -19.78 2.29
N PRO A 44 -4.98 -20.78 2.16
CA PRO A 44 -5.53 -21.17 0.87
C PRO A 44 -6.15 -19.98 0.12
N PRO A 45 -5.96 -19.85 -1.21
CA PRO A 45 -6.47 -18.70 -1.97
C PRO A 45 -7.97 -18.42 -1.75
N SER A 46 -8.79 -19.48 -1.63
CA SER A 46 -10.24 -19.40 -1.37
C SER A 46 -10.61 -18.71 -0.06
N SER A 47 -9.66 -18.60 0.87
CA SER A 47 -9.90 -18.12 2.24
C SER A 47 -9.21 -16.79 2.53
N ARG A 48 -8.29 -16.35 1.66
CA ARG A 48 -7.59 -15.07 1.84
C ARG A 48 -8.55 -13.90 1.88
N ALA A 49 -9.56 -13.90 1.00
CA ALA A 49 -10.55 -12.82 0.91
C ALA A 49 -11.29 -12.55 2.22
N ARG A 50 -11.36 -13.53 3.14
CA ARG A 50 -11.94 -13.37 4.49
C ARG A 50 -11.22 -12.31 5.34
N PHE A 51 -9.98 -11.98 5.00
CA PHE A 51 -9.17 -10.98 5.69
C PHE A 51 -9.22 -9.57 5.07
N LEU A 52 -9.91 -9.39 3.94
CA LEU A 52 -10.07 -8.06 3.32
C LEU A 52 -10.80 -7.07 4.24
N PRO A 53 -11.87 -7.44 4.98
CA PRO A 53 -12.50 -6.53 5.94
C PRO A 53 -11.53 -6.06 7.03
N GLU A 54 -10.64 -6.93 7.49
CA GLU A 54 -9.61 -6.59 8.48
C GLU A 54 -8.60 -5.59 7.92
N LEU A 55 -8.17 -5.78 6.67
CA LEU A 55 -7.30 -4.83 5.99
C LEU A 55 -7.96 -3.46 5.80
N ALA A 56 -9.25 -3.45 5.46
CA ALA A 56 -10.03 -2.23 5.32
C ALA A 56 -10.16 -1.45 6.64
N LYS A 57 -10.10 -2.10 7.82
CA LYS A 57 -10.10 -1.40 9.11
C LYS A 57 -8.87 -0.47 9.26
N PHE A 58 -7.73 -0.80 8.64
CA PHE A 58 -6.50 0.00 8.78
C PHE A 58 -6.58 1.36 8.09
N THR A 59 -7.38 1.52 7.04
CA THR A 59 -7.62 2.84 6.41
C THR A 59 -8.48 3.75 7.30
N ALA A 60 -9.32 3.15 8.16
CA ALA A 60 -10.25 3.85 9.03
C ALA A 60 -9.72 4.14 10.44
N LEU A 61 -8.47 3.75 10.77
CA LEU A 61 -7.92 3.93 12.11
C LEU A 61 -7.72 5.43 12.42
N PRO A 62 -8.50 6.05 13.33
CA PRO A 62 -8.32 7.46 13.64
C PRO A 62 -6.97 7.67 14.34
N PRO A 63 -6.27 8.79 14.08
CA PRO A 63 -4.88 9.05 14.52
C PRO A 63 -4.68 9.21 16.03
N LYS A 64 -5.68 8.91 16.87
CA LYS A 64 -5.72 9.34 18.28
C LYS A 64 -4.98 8.46 19.31
N PHE A 65 -4.11 7.52 18.94
CA PHE A 65 -3.38 6.70 19.93
C PHE A 65 -1.95 6.33 19.51
N LYS A 66 -1.02 6.40 20.48
CA LYS A 66 0.42 6.12 20.28
C LYS A 66 0.76 4.68 19.89
N LEU A 67 -0.08 3.68 20.19
CA LEU A 67 0.14 2.31 19.71
C LEU A 67 -0.37 2.09 18.28
N LYS A 68 -1.34 2.91 17.83
CA LYS A 68 -1.95 2.77 16.50
C LYS A 68 -0.98 3.06 15.37
N TRP A 69 -0.09 4.04 15.52
CA TRP A 69 0.90 4.31 14.46
C TRP A 69 1.89 3.16 14.29
N ARG A 70 2.25 2.44 15.36
CA ARG A 70 3.15 1.27 15.26
C ARG A 70 2.51 0.16 14.46
N ILE A 71 1.23 -0.11 14.72
CA ILE A 71 0.44 -1.04 13.91
C ILE A 71 0.42 -0.58 12.44
N ARG A 72 0.15 0.70 12.18
CA ARG A 72 0.17 1.25 10.80
C ARG A 72 1.54 1.12 10.14
N ALA A 73 2.65 1.33 10.86
CA ALA A 73 3.99 1.14 10.33
C ALA A 73 4.25 -0.32 9.95
N VAL A 74 3.90 -1.28 10.82
CA VAL A 74 4.05 -2.72 10.54
C VAL A 74 3.15 -3.16 9.37
N VAL A 75 1.96 -2.56 9.22
CA VAL A 75 1.10 -2.78 8.06
C VAL A 75 1.72 -2.20 6.78
N ALA A 76 2.30 -1.00 6.85
CA ALA A 76 2.96 -0.34 5.73
C ALA A 76 4.14 -1.16 5.17
N GLU A 77 4.94 -1.75 6.05
CA GLU A 77 6.05 -2.64 5.68
C GLU A 77 5.58 -3.89 4.92
N GLN A 78 4.33 -4.29 5.09
CA GLN A 78 3.77 -5.52 4.50
C GLN A 78 2.91 -5.28 3.25
N LEU A 79 2.77 -4.03 2.78
CA LEU A 79 2.04 -3.70 1.56
C LEU A 79 2.46 -4.54 0.33
N PRO A 80 3.77 -4.81 0.07
CA PRO A 80 4.19 -5.71 -1.02
C PRO A 80 3.59 -7.11 -0.92
N ALA A 81 3.58 -7.68 0.29
CA ALA A 81 3.00 -9.00 0.53
C ALA A 81 1.49 -8.98 0.27
N PHE A 82 0.76 -7.96 0.74
CA PHE A 82 -0.67 -7.86 0.50
C PHE A 82 -1.00 -7.77 -0.99
N CYS A 83 -0.24 -7.01 -1.77
CA CYS A 83 -0.49 -6.86 -3.21
C CYS A 83 -0.22 -8.14 -4.02
N THR A 84 0.50 -9.12 -3.47
CA THR A 84 0.82 -10.38 -4.16
C THR A 84 -0.08 -11.54 -3.76
N VAL A 85 -0.71 -11.49 -2.58
CA VAL A 85 -1.54 -12.60 -2.07
C VAL A 85 -3.00 -12.52 -2.50
N PHE A 86 -3.52 -11.33 -2.83
CA PHE A 86 -4.89 -11.12 -3.27
C PHE A 86 -5.03 -11.08 -4.80
N GLU A 87 -6.26 -11.31 -5.28
CA GLU A 87 -6.60 -11.10 -6.69
C GLU A 87 -6.57 -9.61 -7.05
N THR A 88 -6.48 -9.30 -8.34
CA THR A 88 -6.35 -7.92 -8.82
C THR A 88 -7.51 -7.01 -8.37
N SER A 89 -8.76 -7.51 -8.41
CA SER A 89 -9.94 -6.76 -7.96
C SER A 89 -9.85 -6.42 -6.48
N ALA A 90 -9.65 -7.43 -5.62
CA ALA A 90 -9.50 -7.26 -4.18
C ALA A 90 -8.31 -6.36 -3.81
N THR A 91 -7.21 -6.46 -4.55
CA THR A 91 -6.04 -5.59 -4.38
C THR A 91 -6.41 -4.14 -4.65
N PHE A 92 -7.18 -3.88 -5.70
CA PHE A 92 -7.63 -2.54 -6.05
C PHE A 92 -8.68 -1.99 -5.06
N ASP A 93 -9.65 -2.81 -4.66
CA ASP A 93 -10.76 -2.36 -3.83
C ASP A 93 -10.39 -2.14 -2.36
N THR A 94 -9.37 -2.86 -1.86
CA THR A 94 -8.99 -2.84 -0.44
C THR A 94 -7.54 -2.41 -0.20
N VAL A 95 -6.59 -2.99 -0.92
CA VAL A 95 -5.16 -2.77 -0.64
C VAL A 95 -4.69 -1.44 -1.20
N ALA A 96 -5.12 -1.04 -2.40
CA ALA A 96 -4.75 0.24 -2.98
C ALA A 96 -5.18 1.43 -2.09
N PRO A 97 -6.43 1.52 -1.58
CA PRO A 97 -6.82 2.54 -0.60
C PRO A 97 -5.91 2.58 0.64
N LEU A 98 -5.42 1.42 1.11
CA LEU A 98 -4.49 1.32 2.22
C LEU A 98 -3.11 1.88 1.88
N VAL A 99 -2.58 1.56 0.70
CA VAL A 99 -1.34 2.15 0.17
C VAL A 99 -1.44 3.68 0.12
N PHE A 100 -2.56 4.20 -0.41
CA PHE A 100 -2.83 5.64 -0.50
C PHE A 100 -2.88 6.30 0.88
N ALA A 101 -3.62 5.70 1.82
CA ALA A 101 -3.79 6.26 3.17
C ALA A 101 -2.46 6.29 3.95
N LEU A 102 -1.66 5.22 3.89
CA LEU A 102 -0.40 5.13 4.65
C LEU A 102 0.70 6.02 4.05
N SER A 103 0.65 6.30 2.75
CA SER A 103 1.53 7.30 2.11
C SER A 103 1.34 8.71 2.65
N GLN A 104 0.13 9.02 3.12
CA GLN A 104 -0.25 10.33 3.65
C GLN A 104 -0.36 10.36 5.17
N ASP A 105 0.16 9.33 5.85
CA ASP A 105 0.08 9.19 7.29
C ASP A 105 0.66 10.41 8.03
N ASP A 106 0.12 10.74 9.20
CA ASP A 106 0.61 11.86 10.01
C ASP A 106 2.03 11.61 10.56
N VAL A 107 2.42 10.35 10.73
CA VAL A 107 3.72 9.94 11.25
C VAL A 107 4.71 9.63 10.13
N ALA A 108 5.88 10.28 10.15
CA ALA A 108 6.90 10.17 9.10
C ALA A 108 7.36 8.73 8.84
N CYS A 109 7.66 7.95 9.89
CA CYS A 109 8.14 6.59 9.70
C CYS A 109 7.10 5.65 9.07
N VAL A 110 5.79 5.92 9.22
CA VAL A 110 4.74 5.16 8.55
C VAL A 110 4.76 5.47 7.06
N ARG A 111 4.89 6.76 6.69
CA ARG A 111 5.03 7.18 5.29
C ARG A 111 6.28 6.57 4.66
N ASP A 112 7.42 6.61 5.35
CA ASP A 112 8.69 6.07 4.84
C ASP A 112 8.59 4.55 4.61
N ALA A 113 7.99 3.81 5.54
CA ALA A 113 7.72 2.38 5.38
C ALA A 113 6.80 2.09 4.20
N SER A 114 5.74 2.89 4.02
CA SER A 114 4.84 2.79 2.88
C SER A 114 5.60 3.01 1.57
N ILE A 115 6.37 4.12 1.48
CA ILE A 115 7.22 4.49 0.34
C ILE A 115 8.19 3.37 -0.05
N ALA A 116 8.84 2.74 0.92
CA ALA A 116 9.74 1.62 0.66
C ALA A 116 9.04 0.43 -0.02
N GLY A 117 7.79 0.12 0.38
CA GLY A 117 7.00 -0.97 -0.21
C GLY A 117 6.37 -0.64 -1.57
N HIS A 118 6.29 0.63 -1.97
CA HIS A 118 5.57 1.01 -3.18
C HIS A 118 6.13 0.42 -4.46
N VAL A 119 7.44 0.34 -4.63
CA VAL A 119 8.05 -0.10 -5.90
C VAL A 119 7.52 -1.47 -6.32
N ASP A 120 7.63 -2.43 -5.42
CA ASP A 120 7.19 -3.81 -5.66
C ASP A 120 5.67 -3.91 -5.84
N VAL A 121 4.92 -3.14 -5.06
CA VAL A 121 3.44 -3.06 -5.13
C VAL A 121 2.95 -2.51 -6.47
N PHE A 122 3.57 -1.40 -6.91
CA PHE A 122 3.24 -0.73 -8.15
C PHE A 122 3.52 -1.61 -9.34
N ASP A 123 4.74 -2.14 -9.43
CA ASP A 123 5.16 -2.92 -10.59
C ASP A 123 4.41 -4.25 -10.69
N ALA A 124 4.08 -4.89 -9.56
CA ALA A 124 3.42 -6.19 -9.57
C ALA A 124 1.95 -6.12 -10.01
N ARG A 125 1.17 -5.13 -9.52
CA ARG A 125 -0.30 -5.14 -9.69
C ARG A 125 -0.96 -3.78 -9.83
N LEU A 126 -0.38 -2.70 -9.30
CA LEU A 126 -1.05 -1.40 -9.25
C LEU A 126 -0.73 -0.46 -10.42
N ARG A 127 0.25 -0.79 -11.28
CA ARG A 127 0.66 0.08 -12.41
C ARG A 127 -0.51 0.49 -13.30
N ALA A 128 -1.21 -0.46 -13.92
CA ALA A 128 -2.30 -0.14 -14.85
C ALA A 128 -3.48 0.58 -14.16
N PRO A 129 -3.96 0.15 -12.98
CA PRO A 129 -4.97 0.89 -12.24
C PRO A 129 -4.53 2.31 -11.83
N PHE A 130 -3.27 2.49 -11.45
CA PHE A 130 -2.75 3.81 -11.10
C PHE A 130 -2.70 4.76 -12.30
N VAL A 131 -2.30 4.25 -13.48
CA VAL A 131 -2.38 5.01 -14.74
C VAL A 131 -3.83 5.44 -14.99
N HIS A 132 -4.78 4.52 -14.80
CA HIS A 132 -6.19 4.81 -14.99
C HIS A 132 -6.68 5.90 -14.03
N LEU A 133 -6.36 5.79 -12.73
CA LEU A 133 -6.71 6.81 -11.74
C LEU A 133 -6.09 8.17 -12.09
N ALA A 134 -4.80 8.20 -12.40
CA ALA A 134 -4.07 9.43 -12.73
C ALA A 134 -4.63 10.12 -14.00
N ALA A 135 -5.09 9.33 -14.98
CA ALA A 135 -5.52 9.82 -16.28
C ALA A 135 -7.02 10.12 -16.39
N MET A 136 -7.86 9.29 -15.77
CA MET A 136 -9.29 9.19 -16.08
C MET A 136 -10.21 9.37 -14.88
N ASP A 137 -9.68 9.47 -13.65
CA ASP A 137 -10.52 9.67 -12.48
C ASP A 137 -11.25 11.02 -12.56
N LEU A 138 -12.55 11.00 -12.31
CA LEU A 138 -13.42 12.17 -12.43
C LEU A 138 -13.19 13.17 -11.28
N VAL A 139 -12.55 12.74 -10.19
CA VAL A 139 -12.29 13.56 -9.01
C VAL A 139 -10.87 14.11 -9.09
N LEU A 140 -10.76 15.43 -9.26
CA LEU A 140 -9.46 16.13 -9.35
C LEU A 140 -8.52 15.79 -8.19
N ASN A 141 -9.05 15.72 -6.96
CA ASN A 141 -8.26 15.40 -5.77
C ASN A 141 -7.61 14.00 -5.84
N VAL A 142 -8.26 13.03 -6.49
CA VAL A 142 -7.69 11.69 -6.69
C VAL A 142 -6.52 11.75 -7.66
N ARG A 143 -6.65 12.53 -8.74
CA ARG A 143 -5.56 12.75 -9.70
C ARG A 143 -4.39 13.53 -9.09
N LEU A 144 -4.68 14.56 -8.30
CA LEU A 144 -3.68 15.33 -7.56
C LEU A 144 -2.94 14.46 -6.52
N LEU A 145 -3.67 13.59 -5.82
CA LEU A 145 -3.09 12.59 -4.91
C LEU A 145 -2.15 11.65 -5.66
N ALA A 146 -2.56 11.13 -6.81
CA ALA A 146 -1.72 10.27 -7.64
C ALA A 146 -0.43 11.00 -8.05
N ALA A 147 -0.53 12.25 -8.51
CA ALA A 147 0.65 13.07 -8.82
C ALA A 147 1.57 13.26 -7.60
N ARG A 148 1.00 13.51 -6.42
CA ARG A 148 1.78 13.71 -5.19
C ARG A 148 2.55 12.45 -4.77
N ILE A 149 1.92 11.29 -4.90
CA ILE A 149 2.56 10.01 -4.60
C ILE A 149 3.78 9.79 -5.49
N LEU A 150 3.71 10.12 -6.78
CA LEU A 150 4.87 10.04 -7.66
C LEU A 150 6.04 10.91 -7.17
N VAL A 151 5.76 12.11 -6.67
CA VAL A 151 6.79 12.99 -6.08
C VAL A 151 7.39 12.38 -4.83
N ASP A 152 6.57 11.76 -3.98
CA ASP A 152 7.03 11.18 -2.72
C ASP A 152 7.92 9.94 -2.97
N VAL A 153 7.61 9.14 -4.00
CA VAL A 153 8.42 7.96 -4.38
C VAL A 153 9.56 8.25 -5.36
N ALA A 154 9.66 9.46 -5.93
CA ALA A 154 10.63 9.80 -6.99
C ALA A 154 12.11 9.54 -6.63
N ALA A 155 12.44 9.50 -5.34
CA ALA A 155 13.78 9.20 -4.86
C ALA A 155 14.19 7.73 -5.07
N VAL A 156 13.22 6.82 -5.12
CA VAL A 156 13.44 5.37 -5.17
C VAL A 156 12.74 4.68 -6.35
N TYR A 157 11.86 5.39 -7.06
CA TYR A 157 11.04 4.85 -8.13
C TYR A 157 11.09 5.73 -9.39
N ASP A 158 11.27 5.10 -10.55
CA ASP A 158 11.02 5.74 -11.83
C ASP A 158 9.57 5.53 -12.26
N ALA A 159 8.78 6.59 -12.12
CA ALA A 159 7.39 6.60 -12.51
C ALA A 159 7.22 6.13 -13.98
N PRO A 160 6.24 5.26 -14.28
CA PRO A 160 5.96 4.85 -15.65
C PRO A 160 5.72 6.05 -16.55
N ALA A 161 6.36 6.06 -17.73
CA ALA A 161 6.23 7.15 -18.69
C ALA A 161 4.75 7.41 -19.06
N GLU A 162 3.92 6.36 -19.10
CA GLU A 162 2.50 6.48 -19.37
C GLU A 162 1.73 7.28 -18.30
N VAL A 163 2.10 7.17 -17.02
CA VAL A 163 1.49 7.93 -15.92
C VAL A 163 1.91 9.41 -16.01
N VAL A 164 3.20 9.66 -16.23
CA VAL A 164 3.73 11.03 -16.33
C VAL A 164 3.11 11.74 -17.55
N ALA A 165 2.99 11.04 -18.68
CA ALA A 165 2.35 11.56 -19.88
C ALA A 165 0.85 11.81 -19.69
N ALA A 166 0.16 10.98 -18.91
CA ALA A 166 -1.24 11.18 -18.59
C ALA A 166 -1.45 12.43 -17.73
N LEU A 167 -0.72 12.55 -16.61
CA LEU A 167 -0.80 13.71 -15.72
C LEU A 167 -0.35 15.00 -16.42
N GLY A 168 0.64 14.91 -17.32
CA GLY A 168 1.11 16.06 -18.10
C GLY A 168 0.07 16.68 -19.03
N LYS A 169 -1.03 15.97 -19.33
CA LYS A 169 -2.16 16.51 -20.11
C LYS A 169 -3.12 17.35 -19.27
N GLU A 170 -3.04 17.27 -17.94
CA GLU A 170 -3.90 18.04 -17.05
C GLU A 170 -3.57 19.53 -17.12
N THR A 171 -4.59 20.39 -17.11
CA THR A 171 -4.39 21.85 -17.13
C THR A 171 -4.46 22.48 -15.73
N ASP A 172 -4.76 21.67 -14.71
CA ASP A 172 -4.88 22.14 -13.33
C ASP A 172 -3.53 22.61 -12.76
N ALA A 173 -3.53 23.78 -12.12
CA ALA A 173 -2.32 24.44 -11.64
C ALA A 173 -1.62 23.65 -10.53
N ASP A 174 -2.37 23.00 -9.65
CA ASP A 174 -1.80 22.22 -8.54
C ASP A 174 -1.15 20.95 -9.07
N ILE A 175 -1.79 20.27 -10.03
CA ILE A 175 -1.19 19.10 -10.70
C ILE A 175 0.10 19.51 -11.43
N GLN A 176 0.08 20.62 -12.17
CA GLN A 176 1.27 21.11 -12.87
C GLN A 176 2.41 21.47 -11.91
N ALA A 177 2.11 22.09 -10.76
CA ALA A 177 3.10 22.38 -9.73
C ALA A 177 3.71 21.09 -9.16
N VAL A 178 2.90 20.06 -8.91
CA VAL A 178 3.37 18.75 -8.43
C VAL A 178 4.24 18.05 -9.49
N LEU A 179 3.89 18.13 -10.77
CA LEU A 179 4.72 17.58 -11.85
C LEU A 179 6.07 18.29 -12.00
N ALA A 180 6.11 19.61 -11.79
CA ALA A 180 7.37 20.34 -11.75
C ALA A 180 8.26 19.87 -10.58
N GLN A 181 7.67 19.61 -9.41
CA GLN A 181 8.39 19.03 -8.27
C GLN A 181 8.92 17.63 -8.57
N LEU A 182 8.14 16.80 -9.28
CA LEU A 182 8.56 15.47 -9.71
C LEU A 182 9.79 15.55 -10.61
N ALA A 183 9.76 16.40 -11.64
CA ALA A 183 10.88 16.61 -12.56
C ALA A 183 12.15 17.00 -11.80
N HIS A 184 12.05 18.00 -10.92
CA HIS A 184 13.18 18.46 -10.12
C HIS A 184 13.78 17.36 -9.22
N LYS A 185 12.93 16.53 -8.58
CA LYS A 185 13.42 15.41 -7.75
C LYS A 185 14.13 14.33 -8.59
N ARG A 186 13.63 14.03 -9.80
CA ARG A 186 14.25 13.05 -10.69
C ARG A 186 15.63 13.50 -11.15
N GLU A 187 15.76 14.77 -11.57
CA GLU A 187 17.06 15.36 -11.90
C GLU A 187 18.03 15.32 -10.73
N ALA A 188 17.57 15.61 -9.50
CA ALA A 188 18.40 15.55 -8.32
C ALA A 188 18.90 14.12 -8.02
N ARG A 189 18.06 13.10 -8.22
CA ARG A 189 18.43 11.69 -8.09
C ARG A 189 19.44 11.27 -9.14
N GLU A 190 19.22 11.62 -10.41
CA GLU A 190 20.15 11.32 -11.51
C GLU A 190 21.54 11.91 -11.26
N ARG A 191 21.60 13.16 -10.75
CA ARG A 191 22.87 13.80 -10.36
C ARG A 191 23.57 13.14 -9.16
N ALA A 192 22.84 12.42 -8.32
CA ALA A 192 23.37 11.76 -7.13
C ALA A 192 23.86 10.32 -7.39
N LEU A 193 23.54 9.74 -8.56
CA LEU A 193 23.97 8.39 -8.92
C LEU A 193 25.46 8.40 -9.31
N PRO A 194 26.32 7.54 -8.73
CA PRO A 194 27.73 7.49 -9.12
C PRO A 194 27.87 7.05 -10.58
N ALA A 195 28.74 7.74 -11.32
CA ALA A 195 29.05 7.53 -12.74
C ALA A 195 29.65 6.15 -13.03
#